data_AF-A0A8T4PTM1-F1
#
_entry.id   AF-A0A8T4PTM1-F1
#
_cell.length_a   1.000
_cell.length_b   1.000
_cell.length_c   1.000
_cell.angle_alpha   90.00
_cell.angle_beta   90.00
_cell.angle_gamma   90.00
#
_symmetry.space_group_name_H-M   'P 1'
#
loop_
_entity.id
_entity.type
_entity.pdbx_description
1 polymer ?
#
loop_
_entity_poly.entity_id
_entity_poly.type
_entity_poly.pdbx_seq_one_letter_code
_entity_poly.pdbx_strand_id
1 'polypeptide(L)' 'MENLTKYEKARIIGSRALQISMGAPFLVKLDEKELERIRFNPVEIAKIEFEKGVIPITVKRPHPKSRYVEDGSAPA' A
#
# COMPACT_ATOMS: atom_id res chain seq x y z
N MET A 1 -1.43 -1.88 11.23
CA MET A 1 -1.91 -2.57 10.00
C MET A 1 -1.93 -4.07 10.28
N GLU A 2 -2.99 -4.56 10.92
CA GLU A 2 -3.14 -5.99 11.19
C GLU A 2 -4.00 -6.64 10.10
N ASN A 3 -3.68 -7.88 9.71
CA ASN A 3 -4.41 -8.70 8.73
C ASN A 3 -4.38 -8.24 7.26
N LEU A 4 -3.23 -7.76 6.79
CA LEU A 4 -2.97 -7.57 5.35
C LEU A 4 -2.44 -8.86 4.70
N THR A 5 -2.97 -9.20 3.53
CA THR A 5 -2.40 -10.27 2.70
C THR A 5 -1.02 -9.85 2.17
N LYS A 6 -0.21 -10.84 1.75
CA LYS A 6 1.09 -10.57 1.11
C LYS A 6 0.99 -9.65 -0.11
N TYR A 7 -0.13 -9.75 -0.85
CA TYR A 7 -0.40 -8.95 -2.04
C TYR A 7 -0.77 -7.50 -1.69
N GLU A 8 -1.62 -7.32 -0.68
CA GLU A 8 -1.99 -5.99 -0.19
C GLU A 8 -0.77 -5.26 0.39
N LYS A 9 0.04 -5.96 1.19
CA LYS A 9 1.30 -5.42 1.73
C LYS A 9 2.22 -4.94 0.61
N ALA A 10 2.45 -5.79 -0.40
CA ALA A 10 3.28 -5.43 -1.55
C ALA A 10 2.72 -4.22 -2.30
N ARG A 11 1.39 -4.16 -2.50
CA ARG A 11 0.73 -3.06 -3.21
C ARG A 11 0.82 -1.74 -2.44
N ILE A 12 0.61 -1.75 -1.13
CA ILE A 12 0.73 -0.54 -0.28
C ILE A 12 2.15 0.01 -0.35
N ILE A 13 3.17 -0.83 -0.15
CA ILE A 13 4.57 -0.42 -0.20
C ILE A 13 4.91 0.13 -1.59
N GLY A 14 4.53 -0.57 -2.66
CA GLY A 14 4.79 -0.13 -4.04
C GLY A 14 4.12 1.20 -4.39
N SER A 15 2.85 1.36 -4.04
CA SER A 15 2.12 2.61 -4.25
C SER A 15 2.72 3.77 -3.46
N ARG A 16 3.15 3.51 -2.20
CA ARG A 16 3.80 4.54 -1.39
C ARG A 16 5.19 4.91 -1.90
N ALA A 17 5.97 3.93 -2.34
CA ALA A 17 7.27 4.17 -2.97
C ALA A 17 7.13 5.05 -4.23
N LEU A 18 6.09 4.83 -5.04
CA LEU A 18 5.81 5.69 -6.19
C LEU A 18 5.52 7.14 -5.78
N GLN A 19 4.70 7.35 -4.75
CA GLN A 19 4.43 8.70 -4.24
C GLN A 19 5.73 9.41 -3.81
N ILE A 20 6.59 8.70 -3.09
CA ILE A 20 7.90 9.20 -2.65
C ILE A 20 8.78 9.58 -3.84
N SER A 21 8.85 8.72 -4.87
CA SER A 21 9.58 9.03 -6.10
C SER A 21 9.07 10.26 -6.84
N MET A 22 7.79 10.59 -6.68
CA MET A 22 7.16 11.79 -7.25
C MET A 22 7.33 13.05 -6.37
N GLY A 23 8.14 12.98 -5.31
CA GLY A 23 8.42 14.10 -4.43
C GLY A 23 7.40 14.28 -3.30
N ALA A 24 6.56 13.28 -3.01
CA ALA A 24 5.69 13.33 -1.84
C ALA A 24 6.52 13.35 -0.54
N PRO A 25 6.09 14.11 0.48
CA PRO A 25 6.81 14.20 1.74
C PRO A 25 6.82 12.88 2.50
N PHE A 26 7.88 12.65 3.26
CA PHE A 26 8.02 11.50 4.15
C PHE A 26 7.22 11.76 5.43
N LEU A 27 6.54 10.75 5.94
CA LEU A 27 5.74 10.79 7.16
C LEU A 27 6.51 10.31 8.39
N VAL A 28 7.78 9.94 8.18
CA VAL A 28 8.73 9.53 9.21
C VAL A 28 9.88 10.52 9.25
N LYS A 29 10.35 10.83 10.47
CA LYS A 29 11.64 11.52 10.64
C LYS A 29 12.74 10.51 10.29
N LEU A 30 13.54 10.86 9.29
CA LEU A 30 14.74 10.13 8.88
C LEU A 30 15.89 11.14 8.96
N ASP A 31 16.93 10.79 9.69
CA ASP A 31 18.13 11.61 9.74
C ASP A 31 18.91 11.50 8.41
N GLU A 32 19.73 12.49 8.07
CA GLU A 32 20.54 12.49 6.83
C GLU A 32 21.39 11.22 6.69
N LYS A 33 21.97 10.76 7.80
CA LYS A 33 22.76 9.50 7.84
C LYS A 33 21.91 8.27 7.49
N GLU A 34 20.65 8.23 7.92
CA GLU A 34 19.76 7.11 7.60
C GLU A 34 19.35 7.12 6.13
N LEU A 35 19.04 8.32 5.60
CA LEU A 35 18.72 8.52 4.19
C LEU A 35 19.88 8.13 3.27
N GLU A 36 21.10 8.52 3.63
CA GLU A 36 22.30 8.17 2.88
C GLU A 36 22.59 6.67 2.96
N ARG A 37 22.41 6.04 4.13
CA ARG A 37 22.55 4.58 4.31
C ARG A 37 21.62 3.80 3.38
N ILE A 38 20.39 4.25 3.20
CA ILE A 38 19.41 3.62 2.29
C ILE A 38 19.47 4.18 0.87
N ARG A 39 20.46 5.04 0.56
CA ARG A 39 20.68 5.68 -0.74
C ARG A 39 19.43 6.39 -1.28
N PHE A 40 18.65 7.01 -0.39
CA PHE A 40 17.40 7.68 -0.74
C PHE A 40 16.42 6.78 -1.51
N ASN A 41 16.49 5.46 -1.32
CA ASN A 41 15.66 4.51 -2.05
C ASN A 41 14.18 4.64 -1.62
N PRO A 42 13.26 5.01 -2.54
CA PRO A 42 11.85 5.20 -2.23
C PRO A 42 11.17 3.96 -1.64
N VAL A 43 11.61 2.76 -2.05
CA VAL A 43 11.06 1.48 -1.57
C VAL A 43 11.46 1.23 -0.12
N GLU A 44 12.70 1.53 0.26
CA GLU A 44 13.16 1.38 1.64
C GLU A 44 12.49 2.40 2.57
N ILE A 45 12.32 3.65 2.11
CA ILE A 45 11.57 4.67 2.87
C ILE A 45 10.12 4.21 3.07
N ALA A 46 9.46 3.72 2.02
CA ALA A 46 8.10 3.19 2.12
C ALA A 46 7.98 1.98 3.07
N LYS A 47 9.00 1.10 3.13
CA LYS A 47 9.02 -0.01 4.10
C LYS A 47 9.08 0.50 5.54
N ILE A 48 9.94 1.49 5.82
CA ILE A 48 10.06 2.09 7.16
C ILE A 48 8.75 2.76 7.58
N GLU A 49 8.10 3.50 6.68
CA GLU A 49 6.78 4.09 6.95
C GLU A 49 5.69 3.02 7.18
N PHE A 50 5.75 1.91 6.43
CA PHE A 50 4.82 0.79 6.59
C PHE A 50 4.98 0.13 7.97
N GLU A 51 6.22 -0.11 8.41
CA GLU A 51 6.53 -0.68 9.72
C GLU A 51 6.07 0.22 10.87
N LYS A 52 6.20 1.54 10.71
CA LYS A 52 5.68 2.53 11.65
C LYS A 52 4.16 2.74 11.56
N GLY A 53 3.50 2.12 10.58
CA GLY A 53 2.04 2.18 10.40
C GLY A 53 1.49 3.55 10.01
N VAL A 54 2.33 4.44 9.46
CA VAL A 54 1.96 5.84 9.17
C VAL A 54 1.50 6.07 7.73
N ILE A 55 1.48 5.04 6.88
CA ILE A 55 1.08 5.17 5.47
C ILE A 55 -0.44 5.47 5.37
N PRO A 56 -0.86 6.57 4.72
CA PRO A 56 -2.26 6.97 4.60
C PRO A 56 -2.96 6.26 3.43
N ILE A 57 -2.84 4.93 3.37
CA ILE A 57 -3.46 4.10 2.32
C ILE A 57 -4.40 3.10 2.98
N THR A 58 -5.64 3.06 2.50
CA THR A 58 -6.67 2.10 2.94
C THR A 58 -6.92 1.07 1.85
N VAL A 59 -7.05 -0.20 2.23
CA VAL A 59 -7.40 -1.28 1.32
C VAL A 59 -8.92 -1.44 1.26
N LYS A 60 -9.50 -1.33 0.05
CA LYS A 60 -10.90 -1.70 -0.19
C LYS A 60 -10.95 -3.14 -0.73
N ARG A 61 -11.73 -4.00 -0.06
CA ARG A 61 -11.95 -5.41 -0.44
C ARG A 61 -13.35 -5.56 -1.04
N PRO A 62 -13.52 -5.45 -2.36
CA PRO A 62 -14.83 -5.67 -2.98
C PRO A 62 -15.22 -7.15 -2.80
N HIS A 63 -16.43 -7.39 -2.31
CA HIS A 63 -17.01 -8.72 -2.38
C HIS A 63 -17.40 -9.04 -3.84
N PRO A 64 -17.37 -10.31 -4.24
CA PRO A 64 -17.90 -10.70 -5.54
C PRO A 64 -19.34 -10.19 -5.65
N LYS A 65 -19.64 -9.44 -6.71
CA LYS A 65 -21.01 -9.07 -7.01
C LYS A 65 -21.78 -10.35 -7.33
N SER A 66 -22.95 -10.53 -6.70
CA SER A 66 -23.86 -11.59 -7.14
C SER A 66 -24.21 -11.33 -8.61
N ARG A 67 -23.89 -12.29 -9.46
CA ARG A 67 -24.31 -12.29 -10.86
C ARG A 67 -25.77 -12.75 -10.88
N TYR A 68 -26.67 -11.92 -10.37
CA TYR A 68 -28.08 -12.08 -10.75
C TYR A 68 -28.15 -11.71 -12.23
N VAL A 69 -28.44 -12.70 -13.05
CA VAL A 69 -28.78 -12.48 -14.45
C VAL A 69 -30.13 -11.77 -14.42
N GLU A 70 -30.24 -10.58 -15.03
CA GLU A 70 -31.46 -9.76 -15.01
C GLU A 70 -32.65 -10.42 -15.72
N ASP A 71 -32.47 -11.62 -16.27
CA ASP A 71 -33.51 -12.44 -16.91
C ASP A 71 -34.17 -13.46 -15.97
N GLY A 72 -33.82 -13.47 -14.67
CA GLY A 72 -34.50 -14.31 -13.68
C GLY A 72 -34.18 -15.80 -13.77
N SER A 73 -33.19 -16.20 -14.56
CA SER A 73 -32.70 -17.58 -14.56
C SER A 73 -31.63 -17.76 -13.48
N ALA A 74 -31.98 -18.45 -12.39
CA ALA A 74 -30.98 -18.90 -11.42
C ALA A 74 -30.11 -20.01 -12.07
N PRO A 75 -28.79 -20.00 -11.87
CA PRO A 75 -27.97 -21.14 -12.27
C PRO A 75 -28.38 -22.36 -11.45
N ALA A 76 -28.83 -23.41 -12.15
CA ALA A 76 -29.17 -24.72 -11.58
C ALA A 76 -27.96 -25.41 -10.94
#